data_AF-A0A3M2KZQ1-F1
#
_entry.id   AF-A0A3M2KZQ1-F1
#
_cell.length_a   1.000
_cell.length_b   1.000
_cell.length_c   1.000
_cell.angle_alpha   90.00
_cell.angle_beta   90.00
_cell.angle_gamma   90.00
#
_symmetry.space_group_name_H-M   'P 1'
#
loop_
_entity.id
_entity.type
_entity.pdbx_description
1 polymer ?
#
loop_
_entity_poly.entity_id
_entity_poly.type
_entity_poly.pdbx_seq_one_letter_code
_entity_poly.pdbx_strand_id
1 'polypeptide(L)'
;MLLSEIARASAEVAAEPGRKAKVSALAGVLRAAGPADAAVVVAYLSGELPQRQIGVGYASLRDLPAGASEPSLTVAGVHEAFGEIGAVSGAGSVARRRELVRAVFARATRAEQEFLVRLLSGELRQGALDGVMTDAVATAAGVPLAEVRRAVMLRGALGPVATAALADE
;
A
#
# COMPACT_ATOMS: atom_id res chain seq x y z
N MET A 1 4.45 2.37 10.61
CA MET A 1 5.39 1.54 9.81
C MET A 1 6.08 2.37 8.72
N LEU A 2 7.32 2.03 8.33
CA LEU A 2 8.02 2.70 7.21
C LEU A 2 7.54 2.19 5.84
N LEU A 3 7.57 3.04 4.81
CA LEU A 3 7.21 2.66 3.44
C LEU A 3 8.23 1.66 2.85
N SER A 4 9.50 1.78 3.19
CA SER A 4 10.57 0.87 2.75
C SER A 4 10.28 -0.60 3.08
N GLU A 5 9.62 -0.85 4.22
CA GLU A 5 9.20 -2.20 4.61
C GLU A 5 8.11 -2.76 3.68
N ILE A 6 7.19 -1.91 3.22
CA ILE A 6 6.15 -2.26 2.24
C ILE A 6 6.78 -2.49 0.85
N ALA A 7 7.69 -1.62 0.42
CA ALA A 7 8.40 -1.78 -0.85
C ALA A 7 9.18 -3.11 -0.89
N ARG A 8 9.89 -3.44 0.20
CA ARG A 8 10.59 -4.72 0.35
C ARG A 8 9.62 -5.90 0.30
N ALA A 9 8.54 -5.87 1.08
CA ALA A 9 7.55 -6.93 1.09
C ALA A 9 6.90 -7.15 -0.28
N SER A 10 6.59 -6.06 -1.00
CA SER A 10 6.06 -6.13 -2.36
C SER A 10 7.03 -6.83 -3.31
N ALA A 11 8.32 -6.52 -3.23
CA ALA A 11 9.35 -7.17 -4.05
C ALA A 11 9.51 -8.67 -3.70
N GLU A 12 9.56 -9.02 -2.42
CA GLU A 12 9.64 -10.41 -1.93
C GLU A 12 8.45 -11.24 -2.42
N VAL A 13 7.24 -10.72 -2.27
CA VAL A 13 5.99 -11.40 -2.70
C VAL A 13 5.91 -11.55 -4.22
N ALA A 14 6.45 -10.58 -4.97
CA ALA A 14 6.51 -10.66 -6.43
C ALA A 14 7.52 -11.71 -6.91
N ALA A 15 8.64 -11.88 -6.22
CA ALA A 15 9.69 -12.85 -6.56
C ALA A 15 9.37 -14.29 -6.10
N GLU A 16 8.55 -14.44 -5.06
CA GLU A 16 8.21 -15.74 -4.50
C GLU A 16 7.23 -16.52 -5.40
N PRO A 17 7.49 -17.79 -5.75
CA PRO A 17 6.52 -18.63 -6.46
C PRO A 17 5.50 -19.32 -5.52
N GLY A 18 5.85 -19.55 -4.26
CA GLY A 18 5.06 -20.33 -3.31
C GLY A 18 3.99 -19.51 -2.59
N ARG A 19 2.72 -19.90 -2.77
CA ARG A 19 1.57 -19.27 -2.07
C ARG A 19 1.79 -19.17 -0.56
N LYS A 20 2.24 -20.27 0.09
CA LYS A 20 2.44 -20.32 1.55
C LYS A 20 3.52 -19.34 2.02
N ALA A 21 4.61 -19.21 1.27
CA ALA A 21 5.68 -18.27 1.59
C ALA A 21 5.19 -16.81 1.45
N LYS A 22 4.41 -16.49 0.41
CA LYS A 22 3.73 -15.18 0.28
C LYS A 22 2.84 -14.86 1.46
N VAL A 23 2.00 -15.82 1.87
CA VAL A 23 1.10 -15.65 3.04
C VAL A 23 1.93 -15.35 4.29
N SER A 24 3.01 -16.09 4.53
CA SER A 24 3.89 -15.89 5.69
C SER A 24 4.54 -14.50 5.69
N ALA A 25 5.09 -14.07 4.55
CA ALA A 25 5.72 -12.76 4.41
C ALA A 25 4.72 -11.61 4.64
N LEU A 26 3.55 -11.69 4.00
CA LEU A 26 2.48 -10.70 4.17
C LEU A 26 1.95 -10.68 5.60
N ALA A 27 1.76 -11.84 6.24
CA ALA A 27 1.30 -11.90 7.62
C ALA A 27 2.31 -11.26 8.59
N GLY A 28 3.62 -11.43 8.34
CA GLY A 28 4.67 -10.76 9.11
C GLY A 28 4.59 -9.24 9.02
N VAL A 29 4.39 -8.72 7.82
CA VAL A 29 4.21 -7.26 7.58
C VAL A 29 2.95 -6.74 8.24
N LEU A 30 1.83 -7.46 8.13
CA LEU A 30 0.56 -7.05 8.74
C LEU A 30 0.64 -6.99 10.27
N ARG A 31 1.34 -7.93 10.91
CA ARG A 31 1.61 -7.87 12.35
C ARG A 31 2.46 -6.65 12.73
N ALA A 32 3.50 -6.35 11.96
CA ALA A 32 4.36 -5.19 12.20
C ALA A 32 3.63 -3.85 11.97
N ALA A 33 2.69 -3.81 11.03
CA ALA A 33 1.85 -2.64 10.76
C ALA A 33 0.89 -2.33 11.92
N GLY A 34 0.34 -3.37 12.55
CA GLY A 34 -0.71 -3.24 13.56
C GLY A 34 -2.01 -2.66 12.99
N PRO A 35 -3.04 -2.45 13.83
CA PRO A 35 -4.36 -2.04 13.37
C PRO A 35 -4.38 -0.65 12.72
N ALA A 36 -3.50 0.26 13.14
CA ALA A 36 -3.49 1.64 12.64
C ALA A 36 -3.14 1.73 11.14
N ASP A 37 -2.16 0.95 10.69
CA ASP A 37 -1.71 0.96 9.29
C ASP A 37 -2.36 -0.18 8.45
N ALA A 38 -3.05 -1.14 9.09
CA ALA A 38 -3.55 -2.37 8.46
C ALA A 38 -4.32 -2.15 7.16
N ALA A 39 -5.32 -1.26 7.16
CA ALA A 39 -6.15 -1.02 5.99
C ALA A 39 -5.34 -0.47 4.80
N VAL A 40 -4.39 0.43 5.07
CA VAL A 40 -3.54 1.03 4.04
C VAL A 40 -2.53 0.01 3.51
N VAL A 41 -1.93 -0.78 4.38
CA VAL A 41 -0.98 -1.84 4.02
C VAL A 41 -1.65 -2.90 3.15
N VAL A 42 -2.85 -3.35 3.52
CA VAL A 42 -3.64 -4.28 2.69
C VAL A 42 -3.87 -3.69 1.31
N ALA A 43 -4.34 -2.46 1.21
CA ALA A 43 -4.60 -1.83 -0.09
C ALA A 43 -3.32 -1.73 -0.94
N TYR A 44 -2.25 -1.20 -0.38
CA TYR A 44 -0.98 -0.99 -1.08
C TYR A 44 -0.37 -2.30 -1.59
N LEU A 45 -0.34 -3.34 -0.75
CA LEU A 45 0.22 -4.65 -1.14
C LEU A 45 -0.72 -5.44 -2.07
N SER A 46 -2.01 -5.11 -2.11
CA SER A 46 -2.94 -5.57 -3.16
C SER A 46 -2.87 -4.74 -4.46
N GLY A 47 -2.03 -3.70 -4.51
CA GLY A 47 -1.92 -2.82 -5.68
C GLY A 47 -3.09 -1.84 -5.84
N GLU A 48 -3.79 -1.57 -4.74
CA GLU A 48 -4.90 -0.63 -4.68
C GLU A 48 -4.48 0.66 -4.00
N LEU A 49 -4.90 1.78 -4.59
CA LEU A 49 -4.79 3.09 -3.99
C LEU A 49 -6.13 3.39 -3.28
N PRO A 50 -6.17 3.57 -1.94
CA PRO A 50 -7.41 3.88 -1.22
C PRO A 50 -8.14 5.11 -1.78
N GLN A 51 -7.39 6.11 -2.23
CA GLN A 51 -7.89 7.34 -2.85
C GLN A 51 -8.42 7.13 -4.28
N ARG A 52 -8.25 5.93 -4.85
CA ARG A 52 -8.56 5.53 -6.23
C ARG A 52 -7.73 6.30 -7.26
N GLN A 53 -8.15 7.51 -7.62
CA GLN A 53 -7.49 8.35 -8.61
C GLN A 53 -7.17 9.70 -7.98
N ILE A 54 -5.88 10.05 -7.96
CA ILE A 54 -5.38 11.29 -7.35
C ILE A 54 -4.96 12.34 -8.40
N GLY A 55 -5.37 12.17 -9.66
CA GLY A 55 -5.04 13.11 -10.75
C GLY A 55 -3.56 13.13 -11.14
N VAL A 56 -2.81 12.08 -10.79
CA VAL A 56 -1.40 11.88 -11.17
C VAL A 56 -1.35 11.04 -12.43
N GLY A 57 -0.88 11.65 -13.53
CA GLY A 57 -0.69 10.96 -14.80
C GLY A 57 0.79 10.59 -15.05
N TYR A 58 1.02 9.77 -16.07
CA TYR A 58 2.35 9.30 -16.51
C TYR A 58 3.41 10.41 -16.59
N ALA A 59 3.03 11.60 -17.09
CA ALA A 59 3.94 12.74 -17.21
C ALA A 59 4.53 13.22 -15.87
N SER A 60 3.84 13.00 -14.75
CA SER A 60 4.32 13.35 -13.40
C SER A 60 5.28 12.29 -12.84
N LEU A 61 5.28 11.08 -13.41
CA LEU A 61 6.09 9.94 -12.96
C LEU A 61 7.33 9.69 -13.83
N ARG A 62 7.44 10.32 -15.01
CA ARG A 62 8.60 10.14 -15.91
C ARG A 62 9.87 10.91 -15.51
N ASP A 63 9.71 11.98 -14.74
CA ASP A 63 10.77 12.95 -14.41
C ASP A 63 10.80 13.15 -12.89
N LEU A 64 11.25 12.12 -12.20
CA LEU A 64 11.33 12.06 -10.75
C LEU A 64 12.65 12.64 -10.25
N PRO A 65 12.66 13.29 -9.08
CA PRO A 65 13.91 13.71 -8.44
C PRO A 65 14.77 12.51 -8.05
N ALA A 66 16.07 12.77 -7.80
CA ALA A 66 16.95 11.77 -7.20
C ALA A 66 16.35 11.27 -5.87
N GLY A 67 16.40 9.95 -5.65
CA GLY A 67 15.90 9.35 -4.42
C GLY A 67 16.75 9.72 -3.21
N ALA A 68 16.12 9.74 -2.03
CA ALA A 68 16.81 9.91 -0.77
C ALA A 68 17.78 8.75 -0.47
N SER A 69 18.82 9.02 0.31
CA SER A 69 19.80 8.01 0.73
C SER A 69 19.26 7.05 1.78
N GLU A 70 18.33 7.52 2.63
CA GLU A 70 17.78 6.79 3.75
C GLU A 70 16.24 6.84 3.74
N PRO A 71 15.57 5.74 4.16
CA PRO A 71 14.12 5.70 4.22
C PRO A 71 13.59 6.56 5.37
N SER A 72 12.65 7.45 5.05
CA SER A 72 12.02 8.35 6.04
C SER A 72 10.50 8.45 5.89
N LEU A 73 9.94 7.85 4.83
CA LEU A 73 8.50 7.89 4.58
C LEU A 73 7.79 6.83 5.43
N THR A 74 6.69 7.22 6.06
CA THR A 74 5.79 6.30 6.73
C THR A 74 4.62 5.95 5.82
N VAL A 75 4.00 4.80 6.04
CA VAL A 75 2.80 4.37 5.31
C VAL A 75 1.66 5.39 5.48
N ALA A 76 1.37 5.79 6.71
CA ALA A 76 0.38 6.82 7.02
C ALA A 76 0.71 8.17 6.35
N GLY A 77 1.96 8.65 6.44
CA GLY A 77 2.33 9.94 5.85
C GLY A 77 2.24 9.96 4.32
N VAL A 78 2.51 8.84 3.65
CA VAL A 78 2.31 8.70 2.21
C VAL A 78 0.81 8.67 1.88
N HIS A 79 0.02 7.95 2.67
CA HIS A 79 -1.43 7.90 2.51
C HIS A 79 -2.08 9.29 2.64
N GLU A 80 -1.67 10.06 3.64
CA GLU A 80 -2.12 11.45 3.84
C GLU A 80 -1.71 12.33 2.67
N ALA A 81 -0.44 12.29 2.25
CA ALA A 81 0.05 13.07 1.12
C ALA A 81 -0.69 12.74 -0.19
N PHE A 82 -1.02 11.47 -0.43
CA PHE A 82 -1.83 11.06 -1.57
C PHE A 82 -3.28 11.57 -1.48
N GLY A 83 -3.85 11.63 -0.28
CA GLY A 83 -5.13 12.28 -0.03
C GLY A 83 -5.08 13.77 -0.39
N GLU A 84 -4.06 14.49 0.05
CA GLU A 84 -3.87 15.91 -0.27
C GLU A 84 -3.73 16.14 -1.77
N ILE A 85 -2.93 15.33 -2.47
CA ILE A 85 -2.75 15.41 -3.93
C ILE A 85 -4.09 15.22 -4.65
N GLY A 86 -4.87 14.21 -4.24
CA GLY A 86 -6.18 13.92 -4.82
C GLY A 86 -7.22 15.02 -4.60
N ALA A 87 -7.11 15.75 -3.48
CA ALA A 87 -8.02 16.85 -3.14
C ALA A 87 -7.74 18.15 -3.91
N VAL A 88 -6.54 18.30 -4.51
CA VAL A 88 -6.20 19.50 -5.29
C VAL A 88 -7.13 19.66 -6.49
N SER A 89 -7.76 20.83 -6.61
CA SER A 89 -8.69 21.18 -7.69
C SER A 89 -8.58 22.66 -8.09
N GLY A 90 -9.25 23.07 -9.17
CA GLY A 90 -9.26 24.45 -9.66
C GLY A 90 -8.07 24.84 -10.56
N ALA A 91 -7.98 26.13 -10.85
CA ALA A 91 -6.91 26.72 -11.66
C ALA A 91 -5.54 26.50 -10.97
N GLY A 92 -4.52 26.10 -11.75
CA GLY A 92 -3.20 25.80 -11.20
C GLY A 92 -3.05 24.42 -10.53
N SER A 93 -4.13 23.62 -10.44
CA SER A 93 -4.12 22.29 -9.81
C SER A 93 -3.06 21.35 -10.38
N VAL A 94 -2.79 21.41 -11.68
CA VAL A 94 -1.75 20.59 -12.34
C VAL A 94 -0.36 20.88 -11.79
N ALA A 95 0.01 22.17 -11.68
CA ALA A 95 1.31 22.55 -11.14
C ALA A 95 1.42 22.15 -9.67
N ARG A 96 0.37 22.43 -8.89
CA ARG A 96 0.35 22.08 -7.46
C ARG A 96 0.44 20.58 -7.20
N ARG A 97 -0.31 19.74 -7.93
CA ARG A 97 -0.17 18.28 -7.83
C ARG A 97 1.24 17.83 -8.20
N ARG A 98 1.84 18.40 -9.23
CA ARG A 98 3.21 18.07 -9.65
C ARG A 98 4.23 18.39 -8.56
N GLU A 99 4.10 19.52 -7.88
CA GLU A 99 4.95 19.89 -6.74
C GLU A 99 4.82 18.89 -5.58
N LEU A 100 3.58 18.58 -5.18
CA LEU A 100 3.32 17.65 -4.08
C LEU A 100 3.85 16.25 -4.39
N VAL A 101 3.62 15.74 -5.61
CA VAL A 101 4.19 14.48 -6.07
C VAL A 101 5.72 14.52 -6.01
N ARG A 102 6.36 15.57 -6.56
CA ARG A 102 7.82 15.71 -6.49
C ARG A 102 8.32 15.73 -5.04
N ALA A 103 7.61 16.37 -4.12
CA ALA A 103 7.99 16.43 -2.71
C ALA A 103 7.97 15.06 -2.02
N VAL A 104 6.95 14.24 -2.29
CA VAL A 104 6.90 12.85 -1.79
C VAL A 104 8.06 12.05 -2.39
N PHE A 105 8.23 12.10 -3.71
CA PHE A 105 9.25 11.31 -4.39
C PHE A 105 10.69 11.73 -4.04
N ALA A 106 10.96 13.00 -3.74
CA ALA A 106 12.28 13.45 -3.31
C ALA A 106 12.71 12.86 -1.95
N ARG A 107 11.74 12.50 -1.10
CA ARG A 107 11.97 11.89 0.22
C ARG A 107 12.00 10.37 0.18
N ALA A 108 11.51 9.78 -0.91
CA ALA A 108 11.53 8.35 -1.13
C ALA A 108 12.93 7.90 -1.57
N THR A 109 13.41 6.81 -0.98
CA THR A 109 14.54 6.06 -1.53
C THR A 109 14.20 5.50 -2.91
N ARG A 110 15.21 5.08 -3.68
CA ARG A 110 14.98 4.52 -5.02
C ARG A 110 14.00 3.33 -5.02
N ALA A 111 14.14 2.42 -4.07
CA ALA A 111 13.25 1.26 -3.95
C ALA A 111 11.79 1.67 -3.63
N GLU A 112 11.62 2.68 -2.77
CA GLU A 112 10.31 3.25 -2.47
C GLU A 112 9.71 3.97 -3.70
N GLN A 113 10.52 4.72 -4.45
CA GLN A 113 10.07 5.36 -5.70
C GLN A 113 9.58 4.32 -6.71
N GLU A 114 10.34 3.25 -6.93
CA GLU A 114 9.96 2.14 -7.83
C GLU A 114 8.64 1.49 -7.40
N PHE A 115 8.45 1.26 -6.10
CA PHE A 115 7.19 0.77 -5.54
C PHE A 115 6.03 1.75 -5.79
N LEU A 116 6.21 3.04 -5.46
CA LEU A 116 5.17 4.05 -5.61
C LEU A 116 4.78 4.29 -7.07
N VAL A 117 5.73 4.24 -8.00
CA VAL A 117 5.44 4.31 -9.45
C VAL A 117 4.51 3.18 -9.84
N ARG A 118 4.84 1.93 -9.48
CA ARG A 118 4.03 0.75 -9.82
C ARG A 118 2.64 0.78 -9.17
N LEU A 119 2.55 1.31 -7.94
CA LEU A 119 1.28 1.49 -7.25
C LEU A 119 0.41 2.53 -7.97
N LEU A 120 0.97 3.69 -8.30
CA LEU A 120 0.25 4.78 -8.95
C LEU A 120 -0.10 4.50 -10.42
N SER A 121 0.71 3.69 -11.11
CA SER A 121 0.43 3.23 -12.48
C SER A 121 -0.55 2.05 -12.54
N GLY A 122 -0.83 1.41 -11.40
CA GLY A 122 -1.68 0.22 -11.32
C GLY A 122 -1.00 -1.08 -11.76
N GLU A 123 0.31 -1.06 -11.99
CA GLU A 123 1.12 -2.21 -12.41
C GLU A 123 1.34 -3.24 -11.29
N LEU A 124 0.96 -2.92 -10.05
CA LEU A 124 0.94 -3.89 -8.94
C LEU A 124 -0.23 -4.87 -9.00
N ARG A 125 -1.30 -4.58 -9.76
CA ARG A 125 -2.53 -5.38 -9.76
C ARG A 125 -2.34 -6.74 -10.44
N GLN A 126 -1.87 -7.69 -9.64
CA GLN A 126 -1.86 -9.10 -9.98
C GLN A 126 -3.03 -9.73 -9.24
N GLY A 127 -4.16 -9.96 -9.92
CA GLY A 127 -5.41 -10.47 -9.30
C GLY A 127 -5.31 -11.79 -8.52
N ALA A 128 -4.13 -12.43 -8.50
CA ALA A 128 -3.80 -13.56 -7.63
C ALA A 128 -3.60 -13.16 -6.15
N LEU A 129 -3.43 -11.87 -5.82
CA LEU A 129 -3.07 -11.44 -4.47
C LEU A 129 -4.26 -11.36 -3.49
N ASP A 130 -5.50 -11.14 -3.92
CA ASP A 130 -6.64 -10.96 -3.00
C ASP A 130 -6.88 -12.20 -2.12
N GLY A 131 -6.82 -13.38 -2.73
CA GLY A 131 -6.94 -14.64 -2.00
C GLY A 131 -5.75 -14.89 -1.06
N VAL A 132 -4.54 -14.44 -1.44
CA VAL A 132 -3.34 -14.59 -0.61
C VAL A 132 -3.36 -13.60 0.56
N MET A 133 -3.83 -12.38 0.32
CA MET A 133 -3.94 -11.33 1.34
C MET A 133 -4.99 -11.70 2.38
N THR A 134 -6.11 -12.30 1.97
CA THR A 134 -7.12 -12.81 2.92
C THR A 134 -6.54 -13.88 3.85
N ASP A 135 -5.77 -14.82 3.30
CA ASP A 135 -5.06 -15.85 4.08
C ASP A 135 -4.01 -15.21 5.01
N ALA A 136 -3.32 -14.16 4.56
CA ALA A 136 -2.33 -13.43 5.33
C ALA A 136 -2.95 -12.67 6.51
N VAL A 137 -4.11 -12.03 6.33
CA VAL A 137 -4.86 -11.36 7.42
C VAL A 137 -5.27 -12.38 8.47
N ALA A 138 -5.84 -13.52 8.07
CA ALA A 138 -6.19 -14.60 9.00
C ALA A 138 -4.96 -15.11 9.79
N THR A 139 -3.84 -15.30 9.09
CA THR A 139 -2.58 -15.75 9.69
C THR A 139 -1.96 -14.68 10.60
N ALA A 140 -2.11 -13.40 10.27
CA ALA A 140 -1.58 -12.29 11.05
C ALA A 140 -2.32 -12.13 12.38
N ALA A 141 -3.65 -12.16 12.33
CA ALA A 141 -4.53 -12.00 13.49
C ALA A 141 -4.78 -13.31 14.27
N GLY A 142 -4.30 -14.46 13.79
CA GLY A 142 -4.52 -15.74 14.46
C GLY A 142 -5.98 -16.22 14.45
N VAL A 143 -6.81 -15.67 13.56
CA VAL A 143 -8.25 -15.97 13.46
C VAL A 143 -8.54 -16.99 12.35
N PRO A 144 -9.61 -17.80 12.46
CA PRO A 144 -9.99 -18.73 11.41
C PRO A 144 -10.29 -18.02 10.08
N LEU A 145 -9.73 -18.55 8.98
CA LEU A 145 -9.90 -17.99 7.63
C LEU A 145 -11.38 -17.84 7.22
N ALA A 146 -12.24 -18.76 7.66
CA ALA A 146 -13.68 -18.70 7.38
C ALA A 146 -14.34 -17.45 7.99
N GLU A 147 -13.88 -17.01 9.17
CA GLU A 147 -14.39 -15.82 9.83
C GLU A 147 -13.96 -14.55 9.11
N VAL A 148 -12.69 -14.46 8.68
CA VAL A 148 -12.22 -13.34 7.84
C VAL A 148 -13.01 -13.26 6.55
N ARG A 149 -13.20 -14.37 5.84
CA ARG A 149 -14.01 -14.40 4.61
C ARG A 149 -15.44 -13.94 4.84
N ARG A 150 -16.08 -14.41 5.92
CA ARG A 150 -17.42 -13.97 6.31
C ARG A 150 -17.47 -12.48 6.61
N ALA A 151 -16.49 -11.95 7.36
CA ALA A 151 -16.39 -10.54 7.67
C ALA A 151 -16.19 -9.69 6.41
N VAL A 152 -15.38 -10.15 5.46
CA VAL A 152 -15.19 -9.49 4.16
C VAL A 152 -16.48 -9.49 3.34
N MET A 153 -17.21 -10.60 3.29
CA MET A 153 -18.52 -10.66 2.61
C MET A 153 -19.53 -9.68 3.20
N LEU A 154 -19.52 -9.49 4.53
CA LEU A 154 -20.40 -8.56 5.24
C LEU A 154 -19.98 -7.09 5.08
N ARG A 155 -18.68 -6.80 5.14
CA ARG A 155 -18.14 -5.43 5.10
C ARG A 155 -17.84 -4.93 3.70
N GLY A 156 -17.74 -5.83 2.71
CA GLY A 156 -17.45 -5.54 1.31
C GLY A 156 -16.00 -5.14 1.04
N ALA A 157 -15.10 -5.18 2.03
CA ALA A 157 -13.70 -4.77 1.88
C ALA A 157 -12.79 -5.46 2.90
N LEU A 158 -11.57 -5.83 2.48
CA LEU A 158 -10.59 -6.50 3.35
C LEU A 158 -9.87 -5.54 4.30
N GLY A 159 -9.61 -4.29 3.90
CA GLY A 159 -8.89 -3.32 4.73
C GLY A 159 -9.52 -3.07 6.12
N PRO A 160 -10.83 -2.75 6.20
CA PRO A 160 -11.52 -2.59 7.49
C PRO A 160 -11.57 -3.88 8.31
N VAL A 161 -11.66 -5.04 7.66
CA VAL A 161 -11.63 -6.36 8.33
C VAL A 161 -10.26 -6.62 8.93
N ALA A 162 -9.18 -6.32 8.20
CA ALA A 162 -7.82 -6.46 8.71
C ALA A 162 -7.56 -5.54 9.90
N THR A 163 -8.08 -4.31 9.86
CA THR A 163 -7.99 -3.37 10.99
C THR A 163 -8.66 -3.92 12.24
N ALA A 164 -9.89 -4.43 12.12
CA ALA A 164 -10.62 -5.01 13.25
C ALA A 164 -9.93 -6.28 13.77
N ALA A 165 -9.56 -7.20 12.89
CA ALA A 165 -8.94 -8.47 13.27
C ALA A 165 -7.58 -8.28 13.99
N LEU A 166 -6.83 -7.24 13.64
CA LEU A 166 -5.55 -6.90 14.28
C LEU A 166 -5.70 -6.00 15.51
N ALA A 167 -6.91 -5.54 15.84
CA ALA A 167 -7.20 -4.73 17.02
C ALA A 167 -7.69 -5.56 18.22
N ASP A 168 -8.21 -6.77 17.98
CA ASP A 168 -8.79 -7.66 18.98
C ASP A 168 -7.73 -8.52 19.73
N GLU A 169 -6.53 -7.98 19.99
CA GLU A 169 -5.49 -8.62 20.81
C GLU A 169 -5.72 -8.50 22.32
#